data_AF-A0A0Q8DL21-F1
#
_entry.id   AF-A0A0Q8DL21-F1
#
_cell.length_a   1.000
_cell.length_b   1.000
_cell.length_c   1.000
_cell.angle_alpha   90.00
_cell.angle_beta   90.00
_cell.angle_gamma   90.00
#
_symmetry.space_group_name_H-M   'P 1'
#
loop_
_entity.id
_entity.type
_entity.pdbx_description
1 polymer ?
#
loop_
_entity_poly.entity_id
_entity_poly.type
_entity_poly.pdbx_seq_one_letter_code
_entity_poly.pdbx_strand_id
1 'polypeptide(L)' 'MGDILRSARLNRGLTQTDIARQLGISTQAVSKLENNAARVSFDRIHRLCQVLGLELLVQDKPTMNLRDAGAPEW' A
#
# COMPACT_ATOMS: atom_id res chain seq x y z
N MET A 1 -1.21 -2.80 -4.11
CA MET A 1 -1.35 -2.08 -2.81
C MET A 1 -2.36 -2.76 -1.91
N GLY A 2 -3.60 -3.02 -2.37
CA GLY A 2 -4.61 -3.74 -1.59
C GLY A 2 -4.16 -5.09 -1.04
N ASP A 3 -3.47 -5.89 -1.86
CA ASP A 3 -2.91 -7.19 -1.43
C ASP A 3 -1.81 -7.05 -0.38
N ILE A 4 -0.97 -6.01 -0.45
CA ILE A 4 0.08 -5.74 0.54
C ILE A 4 -0.56 -5.45 1.90
N LEU A 5 -1.60 -4.62 1.91
CA LEU A 5 -2.34 -4.26 3.13
C LEU A 5 -3.05 -5.49 3.73
N ARG A 6 -3.69 -6.30 2.89
CA ARG A 6 -4.32 -7.56 3.29
C ARG A 6 -3.31 -8.54 3.89
N SER A 7 -2.19 -8.78 3.20
CA SER A 7 -1.15 -9.69 3.67
C SER A 7 -0.53 -9.21 4.98
N ALA A 8 -0.27 -7.90 5.11
CA ALA A 8 0.24 -7.32 6.35
C ALA A 8 -0.73 -7.48 7.53
N ARG A 9 -2.05 -7.38 7.27
CA ARG A 9 -3.09 -7.64 8.27
C ARG A 9 -3.10 -9.12 8.68
N LEU A 10 -3.11 -10.03 7.71
CA LEU A 10 -3.15 -11.48 7.97
C LEU A 10 -1.91 -11.97 8.72
N ASN A 11 -0.71 -11.48 8.36
CA ASN A 11 0.53 -11.81 9.05
C ASN A 11 0.55 -11.37 10.52
N ARG A 12 -0.33 -10.42 10.90
CA ARG A 12 -0.51 -9.93 12.27
C ARG A 12 -1.68 -10.60 12.99
N GLY A 13 -2.35 -11.58 12.37
CA GLY A 13 -3.51 -12.27 12.95
C GLY A 13 -4.75 -11.38 13.12
N LEU A 14 -4.80 -10.22 12.44
CA LEU A 14 -5.90 -9.26 12.59
C LEU A 14 -7.03 -9.56 11.62
N THR A 15 -8.29 -9.38 12.05
CA THR A 15 -9.46 -9.41 11.17
C THR A 15 -9.71 -8.05 10.53
N GLN A 16 -10.53 -7.99 9.48
CA GLN A 16 -10.96 -6.70 8.91
C GLN A 16 -11.73 -5.85 9.94
N THR A 17 -12.44 -6.50 10.88
CA THR A 17 -13.16 -5.84 11.97
C THR A 17 -12.22 -5.22 12.99
N ASP A 18 -11.08 -5.85 13.29
CA ASP A 18 -10.08 -5.28 14.20
C ASP A 18 -9.49 -3.99 13.64
N ILE A 19 -9.14 -4.01 12.34
CA ILE A 19 -8.68 -2.82 11.63
C ILE A 19 -9.77 -1.75 11.57
N ALA A 20 -11.01 -2.13 11.28
CA ALA A 20 -12.14 -1.21 11.22
C ALA A 20 -12.34 -0.49 12.55
N ARG A 21 -12.26 -1.22 13.67
CA ARG A 21 -12.36 -0.68 15.03
C ARG A 21 -11.21 0.29 15.34
N GLN A 22 -9.97 -0.08 15.01
CA GLN A 22 -8.79 0.78 15.27
C GLN A 22 -8.81 2.05 14.42
N LEU A 23 -9.33 1.99 13.20
CA LEU A 23 -9.43 3.14 12.29
C LEU A 23 -10.71 3.96 12.45
N GLY A 24 -11.65 3.53 13.30
CA GLY A 24 -12.96 4.18 13.46
C GLY A 24 -13.80 4.20 12.17
N ILE A 25 -13.75 3.13 11.39
CA ILE A 25 -14.51 2.98 10.12
C ILE A 25 -15.32 1.69 10.09
N SER A 26 -16.14 1.54 9.05
CA SER A 26 -16.86 0.28 8.82
C SER A 26 -15.94 -0.82 8.27
N THR A 27 -16.28 -2.07 8.58
CA THR A 27 -15.62 -3.24 7.98
C THR A 27 -15.75 -3.26 6.45
N GLN A 28 -16.84 -2.72 5.88
CA GLN A 28 -16.95 -2.56 4.42
C GLN A 28 -15.92 -1.57 3.86
N ALA A 29 -15.58 -0.51 4.60
CA ALA A 29 -14.53 0.42 4.19
C ALA A 29 -13.17 -0.27 4.16
N VAL A 30 -12.87 -1.14 5.15
CA VAL A 30 -11.65 -1.98 5.15
C VAL A 30 -11.64 -2.96 3.98
N SER A 31 -12.76 -3.60 3.68
CA SER A 31 -12.86 -4.48 2.50
C SER A 31 -12.61 -3.71 1.19
N LYS A 32 -13.16 -2.49 1.05
CA LYS A 32 -12.89 -1.62 -0.11
C LYS A 32 -11.42 -1.20 -0.19
N LEU A 33 -10.78 -0.93 0.95
CA LEU A 33 -9.34 -0.61 1.03
C LEU A 33 -8.49 -1.77 0.49
N GLU A 34 -8.79 -3.00 0.92
CA GLU A 34 -8.04 -4.18 0.51
C GLU A 34 -8.31 -4.60 -0.95
N ASN A 35 -9.50 -4.34 -1.48
CA ASN A 35 -9.89 -4.76 -2.83
C ASN A 35 -9.71 -3.67 -3.90
N ASN A 36 -9.74 -2.38 -3.51
CA ASN A 36 -9.70 -1.25 -4.44
C ASN A 36 -8.95 -0.04 -3.86
N ALA A 37 -7.70 -0.26 -3.46
CA ALA A 37 -6.84 0.76 -2.87
C ALA A 37 -6.61 1.99 -3.77
N ALA A 38 -6.71 1.86 -5.10
CA ALA A 38 -6.45 2.94 -6.05
C ALA A 38 -7.46 4.11 -5.97
N ARG A 39 -8.66 3.87 -5.41
CA ARG A 39 -9.71 4.88 -5.26
C ARG A 39 -9.76 5.52 -3.87
N VAL A 40 -8.77 5.24 -3.04
CA VAL A 40 -8.73 5.66 -1.63
C VAL A 40 -7.80 6.86 -1.48
N SER A 41 -8.16 7.79 -0.60
CA SER A 41 -7.29 8.92 -0.24
C SER A 41 -5.97 8.46 0.38
N PHE A 42 -4.91 9.22 0.15
CA PHE A 42 -3.60 8.98 0.76
C PHE A 42 -3.67 8.94 2.29
N ASP A 43 -4.39 9.88 2.93
CA ASP A 43 -4.57 9.91 4.40
C ASP A 43 -5.08 8.56 4.94
N ARG A 44 -6.02 7.93 4.25
CA ARG A 44 -6.59 6.65 4.70
C ARG A 44 -5.59 5.51 4.54
N ILE A 45 -4.81 5.49 3.45
CA ILE A 45 -3.72 4.52 3.27
C ILE A 45 -2.67 4.72 4.35
N HIS A 46 -2.26 5.96 4.61
CA HIS A 46 -1.27 6.29 5.62
C HIS A 46 -1.69 5.84 7.03
N ARG A 47 -2.92 6.14 7.46
CA ARG A 47 -3.45 5.67 8.76
C ARG A 47 -3.49 4.15 8.85
N LEU A 48 -3.86 3.47 7.77
CA LEU A 48 -3.87 2.00 7.72
C LEU A 48 -2.45 1.43 7.84
N CYS A 49 -1.46 2.04 7.17
CA CYS A 49 -0.06 1.67 7.34
C CYS A 49 0.38 1.81 8.80
N GLN A 50 0.04 2.90 9.49
CA GLN A 50 0.37 3.09 10.91
C GLN A 50 -0.24 2.00 11.80
N VAL A 51 -1.53 1.69 11.61
CA VAL A 51 -2.21 0.59 12.33
C VAL A 51 -1.54 -0.75 12.06
N LEU A 52 -1.14 -0.98 10.81
CA LEU A 52 -0.45 -2.20 10.41
C LEU A 52 1.05 -2.16 10.72
N GLY A 53 1.60 -1.14 11.40
CA GLY A 53 3.05 -1.03 11.65
C GLY A 53 3.89 -1.13 10.38
N LEU A 54 3.43 -0.49 9.30
CA LEU A 54 4.10 -0.36 8.02
C LEU A 54 4.58 1.08 7.83
N GLU A 55 5.71 1.24 7.14
CA GLU A 55 6.25 2.54 6.75
C GLU A 55 6.05 2.79 5.25
N LEU A 56 5.85 4.06 4.89
CA LEU A 56 5.79 4.51 3.50
C LEU A 56 7.11 5.22 3.15
N LEU A 57 7.80 4.71 2.13
CA LEU A 57 9.05 5.28 1.63
C LEU A 57 8.76 6.03 0.33
N VAL A 58 9.26 7.26 0.23
CA VAL A 58 9.27 8.04 -1.01
C VAL A 58 10.67 7.96 -1.57
N GLN A 59 10.80 7.55 -2.82
CA GLN A 59 12.07 7.40 -3.52
C GLN A 59 12.00 8.13 -4.86
N ASP A 60 13.11 8.70 -5.29
CA ASP A 60 13.23 9.22 -6.64
C ASP A 60 12.96 8.09 -7.65
N LYS A 61 12.14 8.39 -8.66
CA LYS A 61 11.93 7.45 -9.74
C LYS A 61 13.27 7.29 -10.46
N PRO A 62 13.78 6.05 -10.65
CA PRO A 62 15.02 5.87 -11.38
C PRO A 62 14.85 6.48 -12.78
N THR A 63 15.61 7.53 -13.08
CA THR A 63 15.71 8.08 -14.42
C THR A 63 16.49 7.07 -15.23
N MET A 64 15.76 6.25 -16.00
CA MET A 64 16.38 5.34 -16.96
C MET A 64 17.06 6.19 -18.03
N ASN A 65 18.38 6.38 -17.93
CA ASN A 65 19.15 7.00 -18.99
C ASN A 65 19.19 6.04 -20.18
N LEU A 66 18.30 6.26 -21.13
CA LEU A 66 18.27 5.58 -22.43
C LEU A 66 19.55 5.80 -23.27
N ARG A 67 20.53 6.55 -22.76
CA ARG A 67 21.85 6.79 -23.34
C ARG A 67 22.90 5.73 -22.96
N ASP A 68 22.66 4.97 -21.89
CA ASP A 68 23.54 3.85 -21.47
C ASP A 68 23.16 2.52 -22.16
N ALA A 69 22.08 2.51 -22.94
CA ALA A 69 21.78 1.43 -23.87
C ALA A 69 22.73 1.57 -25.07
N GLY A 70 23.97 1.11 -24.87
CA GLY A 70 25.04 1.20 -25.85
C GLY A 70 24.57 0.88 -27.25
N ALA A 71 24.80 1.83 -28.16
CA ALA A 71 24.71 1.54 -29.57
C ALA A 71 25.66 0.36 -29.86
N PRO A 72 25.21 -0.71 -30.51
CA PRO A 72 26.13 -1.77 -30.92
C PRO A 72 27.15 -1.17 -31.88
N GLU A 73 28.43 -1.22 -31.51
CA GLU A 73 29.54 -0.94 -32.41
C GLU A 73 29.54 -2.07 -33.47
N TRP A 74 29.16 -1.73 -34.70
CA TRP A 74 29.41 -2.54 -35.89
C TRP A 74 30.61 -1.98 -36.65
#